data_AF-A0A9P5NKD6-F1
#
_entry.id   AF-A0A9P5NKD6-F1
#
_cell.length_a   1.000
_cell.length_b   1.000
_cell.length_c   1.000
_cell.angle_alpha   90.00
_cell.angle_beta   90.00
_cell.angle_gamma   90.00
#
_symmetry.space_group_name_H-M   'P 1'
#
loop_
_entity.id
_entity.type
_entity.pdbx_description
1 polymer ?
#
loop_
_entity_poly.entity_id
_entity_poly.type
_entity_poly.pdbx_seq_one_letter_code
_entity_poly.pdbx_strand_id
1 'polypeptide(L)'
;MNQSQRESIKQPSELRQVELRYVHEKELVKAYPSLESKCLWTLCPKTGHFCEQDMRNTENGITDHFLSAHRIDLPEKQPINLTCRWSGCREPGPYFTRRTFLNHIRHSHLKLNTFKCHLCQGHFEGWTTVKEHVRTWHPDYILLVL
;
A
#
# COMPACT_ATOMS: atom_id res chain seq x y z
N MET A 1 -75.88 7.10 16.28
CA MET A 1 -75.09 7.88 17.24
C MET A 1 -73.74 7.20 17.42
N ASN A 2 -72.68 7.91 17.00
CA ASN A 2 -71.23 7.82 17.27
C ASN A 2 -70.54 6.46 17.23
N GLN A 3 -69.67 6.20 16.24
CA GLN A 3 -68.28 6.71 16.10
C GLN A 3 -67.37 6.28 17.26
N SER A 4 -66.49 5.31 16.97
CA SER A 4 -65.06 5.44 17.24
C SER A 4 -64.32 4.32 16.52
N GLN A 5 -63.77 4.67 15.35
CA GLN A 5 -62.71 3.92 14.70
C GLN A 5 -61.52 3.82 15.65
N ARG A 6 -61.02 2.61 15.88
CA ARG A 6 -59.60 2.40 16.22
C ARG A 6 -58.96 1.71 15.04
N GLU A 7 -58.47 2.54 14.13
CA GLU A 7 -57.50 2.14 13.12
C GLU A 7 -56.22 1.76 13.86
N SER A 8 -55.95 0.46 13.95
CA SER A 8 -54.66 -0.04 14.39
C SER A 8 -53.62 0.37 13.34
N ILE A 9 -52.91 1.43 13.70
CA ILE A 9 -51.63 1.93 13.18
C ILE A 9 -50.87 0.83 12.43
N LYS A 10 -50.76 0.98 11.09
CA LYS A 10 -49.77 0.24 10.31
C LYS A 10 -48.39 0.61 10.86
N GLN A 11 -47.62 -0.37 11.32
CA GLN A 11 -46.23 -0.15 11.72
C GLN A 11 -45.44 0.41 10.52
N PRO A 12 -44.68 1.52 10.69
CA PRO A 12 -43.82 2.04 9.64
C PRO A 12 -42.72 1.03 9.30
N SER A 13 -42.86 0.42 8.12
CA SER A 13 -41.84 0.32 7.07
C SER A 13 -40.36 0.51 7.48
N GLU A 14 -39.53 -0.44 7.05
CA GLU A 14 -38.17 -0.17 6.53
C GLU A 14 -37.10 0.21 7.55
N LEU A 15 -36.94 -0.56 8.64
CA LEU A 15 -35.57 -0.80 9.10
C LEU A 15 -34.93 -1.74 8.09
N ARG A 16 -34.26 -1.17 7.08
CA ARG A 16 -33.23 -1.89 6.33
C ARG A 16 -32.31 -2.50 7.38
N GLN A 17 -32.46 -3.79 7.65
CA GLN A 17 -31.40 -4.57 8.25
C GLN A 17 -30.27 -4.46 7.24
N VAL A 18 -29.34 -3.54 7.50
CA VAL A 18 -28.08 -3.52 6.78
C VAL A 18 -27.43 -4.84 7.16
N GLU A 19 -27.52 -5.84 6.27
CA GLU A 19 -26.74 -7.06 6.41
C GLU A 19 -25.28 -6.65 6.37
N LEU A 20 -24.67 -6.50 7.55
CA LEU A 20 -23.28 -6.12 7.68
C LEU A 20 -22.43 -7.19 6.99
N ARG A 21 -21.71 -6.79 5.94
CA ARG A 21 -20.83 -7.67 5.19
C ARG A 21 -19.46 -7.65 5.82
N TYR A 22 -18.99 -8.79 6.29
CA TYR A 22 -17.68 -8.89 6.92
C TYR A 22 -16.57 -8.97 5.87
N VAL A 23 -15.57 -8.10 5.97
CA VAL A 23 -14.34 -8.19 5.17
C VAL A 23 -13.19 -8.50 6.12
N HIS A 24 -12.52 -9.62 5.88
CA HIS A 24 -11.30 -9.94 6.60
C HIS A 24 -10.18 -8.99 6.19
N GLU A 25 -9.29 -8.66 7.13
CA GLU A 25 -8.06 -7.88 6.86
C GLU A 25 -7.28 -8.42 5.65
N LYS A 26 -7.22 -9.75 5.50
CA LYS A 26 -6.58 -10.46 4.38
C LYS A 26 -7.20 -10.14 3.00
N GLU A 27 -8.48 -9.79 2.99
CA GLU A 27 -9.27 -9.48 1.77
C GLU A 27 -9.26 -7.97 1.46
N LEU A 28 -9.05 -7.10 2.46
CA LEU A 28 -8.73 -5.69 2.24
C LEU A 28 -7.30 -5.47 1.77
N VAL A 29 -6.40 -6.39 2.08
CA VAL A 29 -4.97 -6.26 1.85
C VAL A 29 -4.54 -7.31 0.84
N LYS A 30 -4.82 -7.05 -0.43
CA LYS A 30 -4.21 -7.80 -1.52
C LYS A 30 -3.85 -6.88 -2.67
N ALA A 31 -2.72 -6.20 -2.50
CA ALA A 31 -1.82 -5.99 -3.61
C ALA A 31 -0.50 -6.57 -3.13
N TYR A 32 -0.20 -7.82 -3.51
CA TYR A 32 1.20 -8.13 -3.72
C TYR A 32 1.61 -7.21 -4.87
N PRO A 33 2.42 -6.17 -4.68
CA PRO A 33 3.43 -5.94 -5.71
C PRO A 33 4.09 -7.30 -5.89
N SER A 34 4.19 -7.75 -7.14
CA SER A 34 4.80 -9.02 -7.53
C SER A 34 6.00 -9.36 -6.63
N LEU A 35 6.32 -10.63 -6.38
CA LEU A 35 7.48 -10.99 -5.55
C LEU A 35 8.77 -10.25 -5.99
N GLU A 36 8.79 -9.78 -7.23
CA GLU A 36 9.84 -9.00 -7.86
C GLU A 36 9.27 -7.76 -8.54
N SER A 37 10.07 -6.70 -8.66
CA SER A 37 9.75 -5.49 -9.41
C SER A 37 10.90 -5.13 -10.34
N LYS A 38 10.60 -4.46 -11.46
CA LYS A 38 11.63 -3.94 -12.37
C LYS A 38 12.35 -2.76 -11.75
N CYS A 39 13.68 -2.84 -11.71
CA CYS A 39 14.52 -1.72 -11.32
C CYS A 39 14.62 -0.71 -12.48
N LEU A 40 14.32 0.56 -12.22
CA LEU A 40 14.50 1.66 -13.20
C LEU A 40 15.62 2.62 -12.77
N TRP A 41 16.61 2.11 -12.05
CA TRP A 41 17.79 2.89 -11.69
C TRP A 41 18.55 3.32 -12.94
N THR A 42 18.83 4.62 -13.05
CA THR A 42 19.54 5.21 -14.19
C THR A 42 21.05 5.03 -14.04
N LEU A 43 21.77 5.12 -15.16
CA LEU A 43 23.22 4.93 -15.22
C LEU A 43 23.64 3.53 -14.69
N CYS A 44 22.87 2.51 -15.07
CA CYS A 44 23.16 1.13 -14.68
C CYS A 44 24.49 0.69 -15.33
N PRO A 45 25.48 0.23 -14.53
CA PRO A 45 26.77 -0.21 -15.07
C PRO A 45 26.69 -1.40 -16.02
N LYS A 46 25.61 -2.19 -15.95
CA LYS A 46 25.40 -3.38 -16.79
C LYS A 46 24.76 -3.05 -18.14
N THR A 47 23.80 -2.10 -18.18
CA THR A 47 23.02 -1.80 -19.38
C THR A 47 23.44 -0.50 -20.07
N GLY A 48 24.18 0.38 -19.39
CA GLY A 48 24.50 1.72 -19.89
C GLY A 48 23.34 2.72 -19.86
N HIS A 49 22.12 2.26 -19.53
CA HIS A 49 20.89 3.06 -19.46
C HIS A 49 20.17 2.81 -18.14
N PHE A 50 18.86 2.53 -18.17
CA PHE A 50 18.09 2.09 -17.01
C PHE A 50 18.25 0.57 -16.80
N CYS A 51 18.15 0.11 -15.55
CA CYS A 51 18.54 -1.26 -15.16
C CYS A 51 17.67 -2.39 -15.74
N GLU A 52 16.34 -2.21 -15.73
CA GLU A 52 15.28 -3.15 -16.14
C GLU A 52 15.28 -4.56 -15.55
N GLN A 53 16.32 -4.91 -14.77
CA GLN A 53 16.42 -6.20 -14.09
C GLN A 53 15.35 -6.32 -13.01
N ASP A 54 14.82 -7.53 -12.88
CA ASP A 54 13.89 -7.87 -11.82
C ASP A 54 14.64 -7.91 -10.48
N MET A 55 13.98 -7.43 -9.44
CA MET A 55 14.52 -7.29 -8.10
C MET A 55 13.48 -7.77 -7.10
N ARG A 56 13.87 -8.70 -6.23
CA ARG A 56 12.99 -9.20 -5.16
C ARG A 56 12.56 -8.08 -4.23
N ASN A 57 11.27 -8.04 -3.90
CA ASN A 57 10.64 -7.03 -3.06
C ASN A 57 10.83 -7.27 -1.55
N THR A 58 11.95 -7.89 -1.17
CA THR A 58 12.41 -8.04 0.22
C THR A 58 13.55 -7.07 0.48
N GLU A 59 13.81 -6.76 1.74
CA GLU A 59 14.90 -5.84 2.11
C GLU A 59 16.28 -6.35 1.64
N ASN A 60 16.54 -7.65 1.84
CA ASN A 60 17.73 -8.32 1.32
C ASN A 60 17.73 -8.36 -0.21
N GLY A 61 16.58 -8.64 -0.83
CA GLY A 61 16.44 -8.64 -2.29
C GLY A 61 16.84 -7.31 -2.93
N ILE A 62 16.41 -6.20 -2.33
CA ILE A 62 16.80 -4.86 -2.77
C ILE A 62 18.29 -4.63 -2.53
N THR A 63 18.78 -4.98 -1.33
CA THR A 63 20.20 -4.78 -0.97
C THR A 63 21.15 -5.55 -1.90
N ASP A 64 20.87 -6.85 -2.12
CA ASP A 64 21.63 -7.74 -3.01
C ASP A 64 21.62 -7.22 -4.45
N HIS A 65 20.47 -6.72 -4.92
CA HIS A 65 20.35 -6.15 -6.26
C HIS A 65 21.21 -4.89 -6.41
N PHE A 66 21.16 -3.95 -5.46
CA PHE A 66 21.96 -2.74 -5.53
C PHE A 66 23.47 -3.04 -5.51
N LEU A 67 23.90 -4.01 -4.70
CA LEU A 67 25.29 -4.45 -4.69
C LEU A 67 25.69 -5.10 -6.01
N SER A 68 24.93 -6.08 -6.49
CA SER A 68 25.30 -6.88 -7.67
C SER A 68 25.06 -6.21 -9.02
N ALA A 69 24.04 -5.35 -9.13
CA ALA A 69 23.66 -4.68 -10.37
C ALA A 69 24.25 -3.26 -10.48
N HIS A 70 24.44 -2.58 -9.34
CA HIS A 70 24.86 -1.17 -9.31
C HIS A 70 26.16 -0.91 -8.57
N ARG A 71 26.77 -1.93 -7.94
CA ARG A 71 27.96 -1.78 -7.09
C ARG A 71 27.75 -0.76 -5.98
N ILE A 72 26.51 -0.67 -5.49
CA ILE A 72 26.13 0.18 -4.37
C ILE A 72 26.01 -0.73 -3.15
N ASP A 73 26.96 -0.59 -2.23
CA ASP A 73 26.88 -1.26 -0.94
C ASP A 73 25.94 -0.50 0.01
N LEU A 74 25.10 -1.24 0.72
CA LEU A 74 24.13 -0.71 1.67
C LEU A 74 24.35 -1.39 3.03
N PRO A 75 25.34 -0.94 3.81
CA PRO A 75 25.66 -1.54 5.10
C PRO A 75 24.61 -1.21 6.17
N GLU A 76 24.34 -2.15 7.07
CA GLU A 76 23.31 -1.99 8.11
C GLU A 76 23.67 -0.94 9.17
N LYS A 77 24.94 -0.90 9.59
CA LYS A 77 25.40 -0.11 10.74
C LYS A 77 26.29 1.09 10.37
N GLN A 78 26.63 1.25 9.09
CA GLN A 78 27.51 2.31 8.63
C GLN A 78 26.70 3.40 7.90
N PRO A 79 27.15 4.67 7.97
CA PRO A 79 26.52 5.73 7.20
C PRO A 79 26.70 5.47 5.70
N ILE A 80 25.71 5.89 4.93
CA ILE A 80 25.79 5.98 3.48
C ILE A 80 25.72 7.45 3.06
N ASN A 81 26.03 7.75 1.81
CA ASN A 81 25.73 9.04 1.20
C ASN A 81 25.28 8.76 -0.23
N LEU A 82 23.96 8.55 -0.39
CA LEU A 82 23.40 8.09 -1.65
C LEU A 82 22.24 8.98 -2.07
N THR A 83 22.28 9.46 -3.31
CA THR A 83 21.14 10.12 -3.95
C THR A 83 20.40 9.09 -4.80
N CYS A 84 19.07 9.08 -4.72
CA CYS A 84 18.26 8.20 -5.54
C CYS A 84 18.41 8.59 -7.03
N ARG A 85 18.72 7.60 -7.88
CA ARG A 85 18.81 7.77 -9.34
C ARG A 85 17.74 6.98 -10.09
N TRP A 86 16.65 6.63 -9.41
CA TRP A 86 15.51 6.01 -10.07
C TRP A 86 14.94 6.97 -11.13
N SER A 87 14.58 6.43 -12.29
CA SER A 87 14.05 7.23 -13.40
C SER A 87 12.85 8.06 -12.94
N GLY A 88 12.93 9.38 -13.12
CA GLY A 88 11.87 10.33 -12.75
C GLY A 88 11.77 10.66 -11.25
N CYS A 89 12.65 10.14 -10.39
CA CYS A 89 12.65 10.49 -8.97
C CYS A 89 13.06 11.96 -8.76
N ARG A 90 12.30 12.68 -7.94
CA ARG A 90 12.55 14.09 -7.60
C ARG A 90 12.66 14.33 -6.09
N GLU A 91 12.60 13.27 -5.28
CA GLU A 91 12.77 13.40 -3.84
C GLU A 91 14.20 13.87 -3.53
N PRO A 92 14.36 14.85 -2.62
CA PRO A 92 15.67 15.35 -2.27
C PRO A 92 16.47 14.26 -1.56
N GLY A 93 17.70 14.03 -2.04
CA GLY A 93 18.74 13.30 -1.32
C GLY A 93 19.74 14.26 -0.67
N PRO A 94 20.87 13.73 -0.15
CA PRO A 94 21.20 12.31 -0.04
C PRO A 94 20.57 11.63 1.17
N TYR A 95 20.44 10.31 1.10
CA TYR A 95 20.09 9.46 2.22
C TYR A 95 21.36 9.08 2.97
N PHE A 96 21.30 9.13 4.31
CA PHE A 96 22.45 8.90 5.18
C PHE A 96 22.46 7.54 5.90
N THR A 97 21.37 6.79 5.84
CA THR A 97 21.29 5.45 6.42
C THR A 97 20.64 4.47 5.45
N ARG A 98 21.04 3.20 5.52
CA ARG A 98 20.40 2.12 4.77
C ARG A 98 18.88 2.11 4.95
N ARG A 99 18.40 2.24 6.20
CA ARG A 99 16.97 2.22 6.52
C ARG A 99 16.19 3.32 5.80
N THR A 100 16.68 4.57 5.82
CA THR A 100 15.98 5.69 5.18
C THR A 100 15.99 5.55 3.66
N PHE A 101 17.08 5.09 3.07
CA PHE A 101 17.16 4.83 1.63
C PHE A 101 16.22 3.69 1.19
N LEU A 102 16.25 2.55 1.89
CA LEU A 102 15.39 1.41 1.55
C LEU A 102 13.91 1.75 1.72
N ASN A 103 13.53 2.51 2.75
CA ASN A 103 12.16 3.00 2.88
C ASN A 103 11.75 3.84 1.67
N HIS A 104 12.59 4.80 1.24
CA HIS A 104 12.31 5.57 0.03
C HIS A 104 12.09 4.67 -1.19
N ILE A 105 12.96 3.69 -1.44
CA ILE A 105 12.78 2.77 -2.58
C ILE A 105 11.45 2.01 -2.48
N ARG A 106 11.15 1.46 -1.30
CA ARG A 106 9.93 0.66 -1.05
C ARG A 106 8.65 1.47 -1.22
N HIS A 107 8.61 2.71 -0.74
CA HIS A 107 7.43 3.58 -0.81
C HIS A 107 7.27 4.26 -2.17
N SER A 108 8.34 4.85 -2.69
CA SER A 108 8.26 5.76 -3.82
C SER A 108 8.26 5.03 -5.15
N HIS A 109 8.99 3.91 -5.25
CA HIS A 109 9.19 3.22 -6.53
C HIS A 109 8.51 1.86 -6.59
N LEU A 110 8.57 1.10 -5.51
CA LEU A 110 8.05 -0.27 -5.48
C LEU A 110 6.61 -0.38 -4.98
N LYS A 111 6.10 0.68 -4.31
CA LYS A 111 4.75 0.73 -3.71
C LYS A 111 4.47 -0.44 -2.75
N LEU A 112 5.49 -0.93 -2.05
CA LEU A 112 5.36 -2.08 -1.13
C LEU A 112 4.57 -1.79 0.15
N ASN A 113 4.35 -0.51 0.43
CA ASN A 113 3.72 -0.06 1.67
C ASN A 113 2.36 0.60 1.38
N THR A 114 1.80 0.39 0.18
CA THR A 114 0.45 0.85 -0.15
C THR A 114 -0.58 -0.25 0.05
N PHE A 115 -1.68 0.09 0.72
CA PHE A 115 -2.84 -0.76 0.92
C PHE A 115 -3.87 -0.44 -0.16
N LYS A 116 -4.51 -1.46 -0.73
CA LYS A 116 -5.51 -1.30 -1.79
C LYS A 116 -6.87 -1.74 -1.26
N CYS A 117 -7.83 -0.82 -1.12
CA CYS A 117 -9.20 -1.17 -0.75
C CYS A 117 -9.82 -2.08 -1.82
N HIS A 118 -10.23 -3.30 -1.47
CA HIS A 118 -10.84 -4.22 -2.45
C HIS A 118 -12.24 -3.77 -2.91
N LEU A 119 -12.93 -2.96 -2.11
CA LEU A 119 -14.30 -2.52 -2.39
C LEU A 119 -14.36 -1.44 -3.48
N CYS A 120 -13.38 -0.52 -3.51
CA CYS A 120 -13.34 0.59 -4.48
C CYS A 120 -12.03 0.71 -5.25
N GLN A 121 -11.06 -0.17 -4.99
CA GLN A 121 -9.72 -0.18 -5.61
C GLN A 121 -8.86 1.07 -5.28
N GLY A 122 -9.23 1.85 -4.27
CA GLY A 122 -8.46 3.01 -3.77
C GLY A 122 -7.14 2.60 -3.09
N HIS A 123 -6.12 3.44 -3.20
CA HIS A 123 -4.76 3.19 -2.66
C HIS A 123 -4.46 4.10 -1.47
N PHE A 124 -3.82 3.55 -0.44
CA PHE A 124 -3.57 4.24 0.83
C PHE A 124 -2.16 3.94 1.34
N GLU A 125 -1.48 4.94 1.91
CA GLU A 125 -0.08 4.83 2.38
C GLU A 125 0.09 4.09 3.71
N GLY A 126 -1.00 3.57 4.28
CA GLY A 126 -0.96 2.91 5.58
C GLY A 126 -2.24 2.16 5.93
N TRP A 127 -2.09 1.22 6.87
CA TRP A 127 -3.18 0.38 7.36
C TRP A 127 -4.27 1.20 8.06
N THR A 128 -3.86 2.17 8.89
CA THR A 128 -4.78 3.07 9.59
C THR A 128 -5.64 3.86 8.60
N THR A 129 -5.03 4.33 7.52
CA THR A 129 -5.71 5.14 6.50
C THR A 129 -6.72 4.32 5.70
N VAL A 130 -6.40 3.08 5.31
CA VAL A 130 -7.37 2.22 4.60
C VAL A 130 -8.49 1.77 5.54
N LYS A 131 -8.21 1.54 6.83
CA LYS A 131 -9.23 1.23 7.84
C LYS A 131 -10.24 2.35 7.99
N GLU A 132 -9.76 3.58 8.13
CA GLU A 132 -10.61 4.77 8.21
C GLU A 132 -11.42 4.97 6.93
N HIS A 133 -10.78 4.80 5.77
CA HIS A 133 -11.48 4.86 4.48
C HIS A 133 -12.66 3.89 4.42
N VAL A 134 -12.47 2.61 4.77
CA VAL A 134 -13.55 1.62 4.75
C VAL A 134 -14.68 2.00 5.71
N ARG A 135 -14.36 2.45 6.93
CA ARG A 135 -15.37 2.88 7.91
C ARG A 135 -16.22 4.05 7.40
N THR A 136 -15.60 4.99 6.69
CA THR A 136 -16.28 6.22 6.23
C THR A 136 -17.02 6.03 4.91
N TRP A 137 -16.44 5.27 3.97
CA TRP A 137 -16.94 5.17 2.59
C TRP A 137 -17.63 3.84 2.27
N HIS A 138 -17.49 2.84 3.13
CA HIS A 138 -18.11 1.52 3.00
C HIS A 138 -18.78 1.09 4.32
N PRO A 139 -19.74 1.87 4.86
CA PRO A 139 -20.31 1.67 6.20
C PRO A 139 -21.05 0.35 6.38
N ASP A 140 -21.53 -0.26 5.29
CA ASP A 140 -22.18 -1.58 5.32
C ASP A 140 -21.17 -2.73 5.50
N TYR A 141 -19.86 -2.44 5.51
CA TYR A 141 -18.78 -3.41 5.63
C TYR A 141 -18.04 -3.27 6.97
N ILE A 142 -17.95 -4.36 7.74
CA ILE A 142 -17.21 -4.40 9.00
C ILE A 142 -15.85 -5.08 8.79
N LEU A 143 -14.81 -4.41 9.26
CA LEU A 143 -13.44 -4.96 9.24
C LEU A 143 -13.19 -5.89 10.40
N LEU A 144 -12.98 -7.16 10.09
CA LEU A 144 -12.49 -8.13 11.06
C LEU A 144 -10.96 -8.02 11.17
N VAL A 145 -10.51 -7.47 12.30
CA VAL A 145 -9.10 -7.44 12.72
C VAL A 145 -8.88 -8.69 13.56
N LEU A 146 -8.05 -9.63 13.09
CA LEU A 146 -7.68 -10.85 13.83
C LEU A 146 -6.25 -10.74 14.33
#